data_AF-A0AAE2XXN6-F1
#
_entry.id   AF-A0AAE2XXN6-F1
#
_cell.length_a   1.000
_cell.length_b   1.000
_cell.length_c   1.000
_cell.angle_alpha   90.00
_cell.angle_beta   90.00
_cell.angle_gamma   90.00
#
_symmetry.space_group_name_H-M   'P 1'
#
loop_
_entity.id
_entity.type
_entity.pdbx_description
1 polymer ?
#
loop_
_entity_poly.entity_id
_entity_poly.type
_entity_poly.pdbx_seq_one_letter_code
_entity_poly.pdbx_strand_id
1 'polypeptide(L)' 'MTVYVNFHFHLNMFYAEYTDEEVIRRFPNIYRALLDFFDRFPEIRAGWDIESSRSINFLKRAAPDVIERINKGIERG' A
#
# COMPACT_ATOMS: atom_id res chain seq x y z
N MET A 1 -9.68 -27.12 14.34
CA MET A 1 -8.51 -26.24 14.60
C MET A 1 -8.64 -25.04 13.68
N THR A 2 -8.72 -23.83 14.21
CA THR A 2 -8.87 -22.61 13.39
C THR A 2 -7.50 -21.98 13.16
N VAL A 3 -7.17 -21.68 11.91
CA VAL A 3 -5.93 -20.96 11.53
C VAL A 3 -6.32 -19.55 11.12
N TYR A 4 -5.64 -18.57 11.70
CA TYR A 4 -5.80 -17.16 11.35
C TYR A 4 -4.64 -16.73 10.46
N VAL A 5 -4.96 -16.10 9.34
CA VAL A 5 -3.98 -15.58 8.38
C VAL A 5 -4.18 -14.08 8.27
N ASN A 6 -3.09 -13.33 8.42
CA ASN A 6 -3.06 -11.88 8.21
C ASN A 6 -1.90 -11.55 7.27
N PHE A 7 -2.15 -10.72 6.27
CA PHE A 7 -1.10 -10.20 5.41
C PHE A 7 -0.56 -8.90 5.99
N HIS A 8 0.75 -8.78 6.18
CA HIS A 8 1.37 -7.55 6.66
C HIS A 8 2.39 -7.04 5.65
N PHE A 9 2.17 -5.82 5.15
CA PHE A 9 3.03 -5.21 4.14
C PHE A 9 3.93 -4.16 4.78
N HIS A 10 5.22 -4.47 4.90
CA HIS A 10 6.25 -3.50 5.24
C HIS A 10 6.75 -2.83 3.95
N LEU A 11 6.49 -1.53 3.80
CA LEU A 11 6.67 -0.81 2.55
C LEU A 11 7.50 0.45 2.76
N ASN A 12 8.74 0.41 2.26
CA ASN A 12 9.58 1.58 2.09
C ASN A 12 9.85 1.79 0.60
N MET A 13 9.22 2.82 0.05
CA MET A 13 9.33 3.14 -1.37
C MET A 13 10.71 3.67 -1.74
N PHE A 14 11.41 4.32 -0.82
CA PHE A 14 12.69 4.98 -1.08
C PHE A 14 13.83 4.26 -0.37
N TYR A 15 13.86 2.94 -0.54
CA TYR A 15 14.98 2.13 -0.11
C TYR A 15 16.24 2.49 -0.92
N ALA A 16 17.41 2.38 -0.30
CA ALA A 16 18.69 2.85 -0.86
C ALA A 16 19.04 2.24 -2.23
N GLU A 17 18.45 1.10 -2.55
CA GLU A 17 18.69 0.33 -3.78
C GLU A 17 17.82 0.79 -4.96
N TYR A 18 16.80 1.63 -4.75
CA TYR A 18 15.92 2.10 -5.82
C TYR A 18 16.30 3.51 -6.27
N THR A 19 16.29 3.72 -7.58
CA THR A 19 16.35 5.08 -8.14
C THR A 19 15.02 5.80 -7.95
N ASP A 20 15.04 7.11 -7.75
CA ASP A 20 13.80 7.89 -7.62
C ASP A 20 12.85 7.68 -8.81
N GLU A 21 13.36 7.49 -10.03
CA GLU A 21 12.56 7.22 -11.22
C GLU A 21 11.82 5.87 -11.14
N GLU A 22 12.49 4.82 -10.68
CA GLU A 22 11.86 3.52 -10.44
C GLU A 22 10.77 3.61 -9.39
N VAL A 23 11.06 4.34 -8.30
CA VAL A 23 10.10 4.56 -7.22
C VAL A 23 8.84 5.23 -7.75
N ILE A 24 9.02 6.31 -8.50
CA ILE A 24 7.92 7.12 -9.04
C ILE A 24 7.04 6.32 -10.01
N ARG A 25 7.65 5.56 -10.93
CA ARG A 25 6.89 4.87 -11.99
C ARG A 25 6.26 3.55 -11.54
N ARG A 26 6.88 2.82 -10.62
CA ARG A 26 6.47 1.44 -10.30
C ARG A 26 5.56 1.36 -9.10
N PHE A 27 5.91 2.04 -8.01
CA PHE A 27 5.24 1.80 -6.74
C PHE A 27 3.77 2.18 -6.72
N PRO A 28 3.33 3.35 -7.26
CA PRO A 28 1.90 3.65 -7.36
C PRO A 28 1.09 2.52 -8.01
N ASN A 29 1.65 1.88 -9.05
CA ASN A 29 0.99 0.79 -9.75
C ASN A 29 0.96 -0.50 -8.92
N ILE A 30 2.01 -0.79 -8.14
CA ILE A 30 2.03 -1.90 -7.20
C ILE A 30 0.93 -1.73 -6.13
N TYR A 31 0.82 -0.52 -5.56
CA TYR A 31 -0.24 -0.24 -4.59
C TYR A 31 -1.64 -0.40 -5.21
N ARG A 32 -1.88 0.14 -6.41
CA ARG A 32 -3.16 -0.02 -7.11
C ARG A 32 -3.50 -1.49 -7.35
N ALA A 33 -2.55 -2.29 -7.83
CA ALA A 33 -2.77 -3.72 -8.05
C ALA A 33 -3.09 -4.48 -6.75
N LEU A 34 -2.43 -4.15 -5.64
CA LEU A 34 -2.74 -4.71 -4.33
C LEU A 34 -4.15 -4.31 -3.86
N LEU A 35 -4.52 -3.04 -4.04
CA LEU A 35 -5.85 -2.56 -3.68
C LEU A 35 -6.94 -3.16 -4.57
N ASP A 36 -6.68 -3.37 -5.86
CA ASP A 36 -7.60 -4.06 -6.77
C ASP A 36 -7.81 -5.51 -6.33
N PHE A 37 -6.76 -6.16 -5.80
CA PHE A 37 -6.88 -7.49 -5.18
C PHE A 37 -7.79 -7.45 -3.94
N PHE A 38 -7.60 -6.48 -3.03
CA PHE A 38 -8.46 -6.38 -1.84
C PHE A 38 -9.92 -6.01 -2.18
N ASP A 39 -10.14 -5.21 -3.22
CA ASP A 39 -11.49 -4.92 -3.70
C ASP A 39 -12.17 -6.17 -4.27
N ARG A 40 -11.41 -7.08 -4.88
CA ARG A 40 -11.91 -8.35 -5.41
C ARG A 40 -12.17 -9.40 -4.32
N PHE A 41 -11.42 -9.34 -3.22
CA PHE A 41 -11.50 -10.30 -2.11
C PHE A 41 -11.73 -9.56 -0.77
N PRO A 42 -12.92 -8.98 -0.55
CA PRO A 42 -13.22 -8.11 0.59
C PRO A 42 -13.28 -8.85 1.93
N GLU A 43 -13.13 -10.17 1.97
CA GLU A 43 -12.96 -10.99 3.18
C GLU A 43 -11.52 -11.02 3.68
N ILE A 44 -10.55 -10.69 2.82
CA ILE A 44 -9.14 -10.67 3.17
C ILE A 44 -8.82 -9.39 3.96
N ARG A 45 -7.92 -9.52 4.93
CA ARG A 45 -7.44 -8.41 5.75
C ARG A 45 -5.94 -8.28 5.67
N ALA A 46 -5.48 -7.04 5.68
CA ALA A 46 -4.07 -6.70 5.65
C ALA A 46 -3.72 -5.55 6.58
N GLY A 47 -2.53 -5.61 7.17
CA GLY A 47 -1.89 -4.48 7.86
C GLY A 47 -0.91 -3.77 6.92
N TRP A 48 -0.84 -2.45 7.04
CA TRP A 48 0.09 -1.60 6.30
C TRP A 48 1.09 -0.99 7.26
N ASP A 49 2.37 -1.23 7.01
CA ASP A 49 3.49 -0.54 7.65
C ASP A 49 4.22 0.25 6.56
N ILE A 50 3.71 1.45 6.29
CA ILE A 50 4.23 2.34 5.25
C ILE A 50 5.09 3.41 5.93
N GLU A 51 6.31 3.57 5.43
CA GLU A 51 7.20 4.63 5.87
C GLU A 51 6.50 6.00 5.72
N SER A 52 6.42 6.76 6.82
CA SER A 52 5.55 7.94 6.89
C SER A 52 6.23 9.26 6.54
N SER A 53 7.55 9.39 6.71
CA SER A 53 8.27 10.64 6.47
C SER A 53 8.45 10.95 4.98
N ARG A 54 8.52 9.94 4.13
CA ARG A 54 8.79 10.06 2.69
C ARG A 54 7.75 9.31 1.84
N SER A 55 7.46 8.05 2.11
CA SER A 55 6.62 7.23 1.22
C SER A 55 5.16 7.69 1.22
N ILE A 56 4.58 7.93 2.40
CA ILE A 56 3.21 8.51 2.51
C ILE A 56 3.15 9.89 1.84
N ASN A 57 4.14 10.76 2.08
CA ASN A 57 4.16 12.10 1.50
C ASN A 57 4.28 12.08 -0.02
N PHE A 58 5.07 11.16 -0.56
CA PHE A 58 5.14 10.93 -1.99
C PHE A 58 3.80 10.46 -2.56
N LEU A 59 3.19 9.42 -1.97
CA LEU A 59 1.91 8.89 -2.45
C LEU A 59 0.81 9.95 -2.40
N LYS A 60 0.74 10.78 -1.35
CA LYS A 60 -0.21 11.91 -1.28
C LYS A 60 -0.10 12.87 -2.46
N ARG A 61 1.10 13.04 -3.04
CA ARG A 61 1.34 13.95 -4.17
C ARG A 61 1.18 13.26 -5.52
N ALA A 62 1.77 12.08 -5.68
CA ALA A 62 1.88 11.39 -6.96
C ALA A 62 0.73 10.41 -7.24
N ALA A 63 0.09 9.89 -6.20
CA ALA A 63 -0.98 8.90 -6.29
C ALA A 63 -1.99 9.08 -5.14
N PRO A 64 -2.67 10.24 -5.04
CA PRO A 64 -3.60 10.51 -3.94
C PRO A 64 -4.74 9.49 -3.88
N ASP A 65 -5.11 8.91 -5.02
CA ASP A 65 -6.10 7.83 -5.13
C ASP A 65 -5.71 6.58 -4.31
N VAL A 66 -4.42 6.25 -4.25
CA VAL A 66 -3.91 5.13 -3.45
C VAL A 66 -4.15 5.39 -1.96
N ILE A 67 -3.81 6.58 -1.48
CA ILE A 67 -4.01 6.96 -0.07
C ILE A 67 -5.49 6.98 0.29
N GLU A 68 -6.34 7.52 -0.59
CA GLU A 68 -7.78 7.53 -0.38
C GLU A 68 -8.34 6.10 -0.26
N ARG A 69 -7.94 5.19 -1.15
CA ARG A 69 -8.36 3.79 -1.12
C ARG A 69 -7.86 3.05 0.13
N ILE A 70 -6.61 3.27 0.53
CA ILE A 70 -6.07 2.70 1.78
C ILE A 70 -6.88 3.18 2.99
N ASN A 71 -7.17 4.48 3.09
CA ASN A 71 -7.96 5.03 4.19
C ASN A 71 -9.38 4.45 4.24
N LYS A 72 -10.05 4.33 3.08
CA LYS A 72 -11.36 3.65 3.01
C LYS A 72 -11.30 2.19 3.46
N GLY A 73 -10.19 1.50 3.17
CA GLY A 73 -9.93 0.15 3.67
C GLY A 73 -9.80 0.13 5.20
N ILE A 74 -9.01 1.06 5.77
CA ILE A 74 -8.82 1.19 7.22
C ILE A 74 -10.16 1.43 7.94
N GLU A 75 -11.02 2.29 7.40
CA GLU A 75 -12.35 2.57 7.96
C GLU A 75 -13.29 1.34 7.97
N ARG A 76 -13.07 0.39 7.06
CA ARG A 76 -13.86 -0.85 6.96
C ARG A 76 -13.30 -1.99 7.81
N GLY A 77 -12.10 -1.80 8.37
CA GLY A 77 -11.34 -2.80 9.13
C GLY A 77 -10.99 -4.01 8.31
#